data_AF-A0A2V1GS12-F1
#
_entry.id   AF-A0A2V1GS12-F1
#
_cell.length_a   1.000
_cell.length_b   1.000
_cell.length_c   1.000
_cell.angle_alpha   90.00
_cell.angle_beta   90.00
_cell.angle_gamma   90.00
#
_symmetry.space_group_name_H-M   'P 1'
#
loop_
_entity.id
_entity.type
_entity.pdbx_description
1 polymer ?
#
loop_
_entity_poly.entity_id
_entity_poly.type
_entity_poly.pdbx_seq_one_letter_code
_entity_poly.pdbx_strand_id
1 'polypeptide(L)'
;MVYQLTDADLKIIQFQQLTQLRNQLIEHLLTLPNPPTDWAVLEPVLIPQIRALRQFGLLDIESLKLAAEALHYQPDLLQTEQAKQILEDDIKPFFAAEALLDLAQSSNYQEQKSQRQNLQQLNH
;
A
#
# COMPACT_ATOMS: atom_id res chain seq x y z
N MET A 1 -16.41 -15.58 37.55
CA MET A 1 -16.57 -14.19 37.09
C MET A 1 -16.23 -14.15 35.61
N VAL A 2 -17.18 -13.76 34.76
CA VAL A 2 -16.93 -13.54 33.33
C VAL A 2 -16.46 -12.10 33.21
N TYR A 3 -15.18 -11.87 32.89
CA TYR A 3 -14.68 -10.53 32.60
C TYR A 3 -15.28 -10.10 31.26
N GLN A 4 -16.26 -9.20 31.29
CA GLN A 4 -16.82 -8.59 30.09
C GLN A 4 -15.97 -7.38 29.72
N LEU A 5 -15.46 -7.36 28.49
CA LEU A 5 -14.71 -6.21 27.98
C LEU A 5 -15.63 -4.99 27.96
N THR A 6 -15.13 -3.88 28.49
CA THR A 6 -15.81 -2.59 28.39
C THR A 6 -15.51 -1.93 27.05
N ASP A 7 -16.30 -0.93 26.66
CA ASP A 7 -16.04 -0.14 25.45
C ASP A 7 -14.67 0.56 25.49
N ALA A 8 -14.17 0.88 26.68
CA ALA A 8 -12.83 1.43 26.86
C ALA A 8 -11.74 0.38 26.54
N ASP A 9 -11.93 -0.86 26.99
CA ASP A 9 -11.02 -1.96 26.70
C ASP A 9 -10.99 -2.27 25.20
N LEU A 10 -12.16 -2.27 24.55
CA LEU A 10 -12.26 -2.48 23.10
C LEU A 10 -11.53 -1.39 22.31
N LYS A 11 -11.61 -0.12 22.74
CA LYS A 11 -10.86 0.99 22.12
C LYS A 11 -9.36 0.84 22.27
N ILE A 12 -8.89 0.42 23.45
CA ILE A 12 -7.45 0.18 23.69
C ILE A 12 -6.95 -0.96 22.81
N ILE A 13 -7.70 -2.06 22.72
CA ILE A 13 -7.36 -3.22 21.88
C ILE A 13 -7.30 -2.80 20.40
N GLN A 14 -8.29 -2.07 19.91
CA GLN A 14 -8.30 -1.55 18.54
C GLN A 14 -7.09 -0.64 18.27
N PHE A 15 -6.76 0.25 19.21
CA PHE A 15 -5.60 1.12 19.09
C PHE A 15 -4.29 0.32 19.02
N GLN A 16 -4.12 -0.70 19.86
CA GLN A 16 -2.95 -1.56 19.86
C GLN A 16 -2.82 -2.35 18.55
N GLN A 17 -3.92 -2.92 18.05
CA GLN A 17 -3.94 -3.65 16.77
C GLN A 17 -3.58 -2.74 15.59
N LEU A 18 -4.13 -1.53 15.54
CA LEU A 18 -3.80 -0.56 14.51
C LEU A 18 -2.35 -0.10 14.58
N THR A 19 -1.82 0.07 15.79
CA THR A 19 -0.41 0.43 16.00
C THR A 19 0.52 -0.68 15.53
N GLN A 20 0.22 -1.94 15.84
CA GLN A 20 0.98 -3.09 15.36
C GLN A 20 0.95 -3.21 13.83
N LEU A 21 -0.23 -3.12 13.23
CA LEU A 21 -0.40 -3.12 11.78
C LEU A 21 0.43 -2.00 11.13
N ARG A 22 0.33 -0.77 11.64
CA ARG A 22 1.12 0.37 11.18
C ARG A 22 2.61 0.06 11.22
N ASN A 23 3.13 -0.44 12.35
CA ASN A 23 4.55 -0.72 12.49
C ASN A 23 5.03 -1.82 11.54
N GLN A 24 4.23 -2.88 11.35
CA GLN A 24 4.57 -3.95 10.39
C GLN A 24 4.64 -3.45 8.94
N LEU A 25 3.75 -2.53 8.56
CA LEU A 25 3.78 -1.91 7.23
C LEU A 25 5.00 -0.99 7.07
N ILE A 26 5.34 -0.21 8.11
CA ILE A 26 6.56 0.62 8.11
C ILE A 26 7.80 -0.26 7.95
N GLU A 27 7.93 -1.28 8.79
CA GLU A 27 9.05 -2.22 8.76
C GLU A 27 9.20 -2.85 7.37
N HIS A 28 8.09 -3.29 6.77
CA HIS A 28 8.09 -3.81 5.39
C HIS A 28 8.64 -2.79 4.39
N LEU A 29 8.12 -1.57 4.38
CA LEU A 29 8.54 -0.53 3.44
C LEU A 29 10.01 -0.14 3.60
N LEU A 30 10.54 -0.17 4.83
CA LEU A 30 11.95 0.11 5.09
C LEU A 30 12.89 -1.00 4.59
N THR A 31 12.37 -2.21 4.33
CA THR A 31 13.16 -3.31 3.75
C THR A 31 13.21 -3.31 2.22
N LEU A 32 12.45 -2.42 1.56
CA LEU A 32 12.43 -2.34 0.10
C LEU A 32 13.76 -1.83 -0.46
N PRO A 33 14.12 -2.17 -1.72
CA PRO A 33 15.34 -1.69 -2.37
C PRO A 33 15.43 -0.16 -2.44
N ASN A 34 14.28 0.52 -2.54
CA ASN A 34 14.15 1.97 -2.50
C ASN A 34 13.19 2.33 -1.36
N PRO A 35 13.63 2.37 -0.09
CA PRO A 35 12.73 2.65 1.02
C PRO A 35 12.24 4.11 0.96
N PRO A 36 11.08 4.42 1.55
CA PRO A 36 10.61 5.80 1.62
C PRO A 36 11.57 6.68 2.43
N THR A 37 11.87 7.85 1.87
CA THR A 37 12.86 8.78 2.43
C THR A 37 12.38 9.42 3.74
N ASP A 38 11.08 9.66 3.87
CA ASP A 38 10.47 10.22 5.07
C ASP A 38 9.08 9.61 5.31
N TRP A 39 8.99 8.82 6.39
CA TRP A 39 7.74 8.21 6.81
C TRP A 39 6.68 9.26 7.23
N ALA A 40 7.09 10.37 7.84
CA ALA A 40 6.15 11.40 8.28
C ALA A 40 5.42 12.06 7.10
N VAL A 41 6.05 12.05 5.92
CA VAL A 41 5.46 12.54 4.66
C VAL A 41 4.60 11.47 3.99
N LEU A 42 5.03 10.20 4.02
CA LEU A 42 4.31 9.10 3.37
C LEU A 42 3.04 8.67 4.15
N GLU A 43 3.11 8.63 5.48
CA GLU A 43 2.03 8.18 6.36
C GLU A 43 0.66 8.81 6.07
N PRO A 44 0.52 10.16 5.98
CA PRO A 44 -0.78 10.79 5.73
C PRO A 44 -1.36 10.45 4.35
N VAL A 45 -0.55 10.02 3.39
CA VAL A 45 -0.99 9.62 2.05
C VAL A 45 -1.31 8.13 1.98
N LEU A 46 -0.47 7.30 2.59
CA LEU A 46 -0.55 5.84 2.51
C LEU A 46 -1.68 5.27 3.37
N ILE A 47 -1.84 5.76 4.61
CA ILE A 47 -2.80 5.18 5.56
C ILE A 47 -4.26 5.31 5.09
N PRO A 48 -4.73 6.45 4.55
CA PRO A 48 -6.07 6.54 3.99
C PRO A 48 -6.32 5.55 2.85
N GLN A 49 -5.32 5.36 1.98
CA GLN A 49 -5.41 4.43 0.85
C GLN A 49 -5.48 2.97 1.32
N ILE A 50 -4.66 2.61 2.30
CA ILE A 50 -4.73 1.29 2.95
C ILE A 50 -6.09 1.06 3.62
N ARG A 51 -6.68 2.09 4.23
CA ARG A 51 -8.05 1.98 4.76
C ARG A 51 -9.09 1.78 3.65
N ALA A 52 -8.93 2.44 2.51
CA ALA A 52 -9.83 2.28 1.36
C ALA A 52 -9.77 0.84 0.82
N LEU A 53 -8.57 0.24 0.73
CA LEU A 53 -8.39 -1.14 0.28
C LEU A 53 -9.16 -2.18 1.12
N ARG A 54 -9.42 -1.90 2.39
CA ARG A 54 -10.23 -2.77 3.25
C ARG A 54 -11.67 -2.89 2.78
N GLN A 55 -12.20 -1.89 2.07
CA GLN A 55 -13.55 -1.93 1.50
C GLN A 55 -13.65 -2.97 0.37
N PHE A 56 -12.51 -3.29 -0.26
CA PHE A 56 -12.37 -4.32 -1.29
C PHE A 56 -11.92 -5.68 -0.72
N GLY A 57 -11.96 -5.85 0.61
CA GLY A 57 -11.66 -7.13 1.26
C GLY A 57 -10.17 -7.40 1.53
N LEU A 58 -9.26 -6.45 1.27
CA LEU A 58 -7.86 -6.56 1.67
C LEU A 58 -7.73 -6.30 3.18
N LEU A 59 -7.70 -7.38 3.96
CA LEU A 59 -7.71 -7.33 5.43
C LEU A 59 -6.50 -8.02 6.06
N ASP A 60 -5.89 -8.96 5.37
CA ASP A 60 -4.73 -9.70 5.88
C ASP A 60 -3.44 -8.88 5.68
N ILE A 61 -2.48 -9.12 6.56
CA ILE A 61 -1.23 -8.34 6.60
C ILE A 61 -0.41 -8.49 5.32
N GLU A 62 -0.38 -9.67 4.70
CA GLU A 62 0.47 -9.91 3.53
C GLU A 62 -0.07 -9.18 2.30
N SER A 63 -1.38 -9.24 2.05
CA SER A 63 -2.03 -8.42 1.02
C SER A 63 -1.83 -6.92 1.27
N LEU A 64 -1.91 -6.48 2.53
CA LEU A 64 -1.69 -5.08 2.87
C LEU A 64 -0.24 -4.63 2.67
N LYS A 65 0.75 -5.49 2.92
CA LYS A 65 2.17 -5.20 2.62
C LYS A 65 2.40 -5.03 1.12
N LEU A 66 1.89 -5.95 0.31
CA LEU A 66 1.99 -5.87 -1.16
C LEU A 66 1.34 -4.58 -1.69
N ALA A 67 0.14 -4.26 -1.19
CA ALA A 67 -0.53 -3.03 -1.60
C ALA A 67 0.19 -1.77 -1.09
N ALA A 68 0.75 -1.78 0.12
CA ALA A 68 1.57 -0.69 0.64
C ALA A 68 2.79 -0.43 -0.25
N GLU A 69 3.45 -1.50 -0.69
CA GLU A 69 4.57 -1.43 -1.62
C GLU A 69 4.15 -0.88 -3.00
N ALA A 70 3.01 -1.33 -3.52
CA ALA A 70 2.46 -0.82 -4.78
C ALA A 70 2.21 0.69 -4.70
N LEU A 71 1.59 1.14 -3.61
CA LEU A 71 1.32 2.56 -3.33
C LEU A 71 2.60 3.37 -3.11
N HIS A 72 3.65 2.75 -2.56
CA HIS A 72 4.96 3.38 -2.44
C HIS A 72 5.60 3.62 -3.82
N TYR A 73 5.48 2.67 -4.76
CA TYR A 73 5.95 2.87 -6.12
C TYR A 73 5.10 3.84 -6.94
N GLN A 74 3.78 3.89 -6.68
CA GLN A 74 2.84 4.77 -7.36
C GLN A 74 1.77 5.28 -6.38
N PRO A 75 1.95 6.47 -5.78
CA PRO A 75 1.03 6.99 -4.76
C PRO A 75 -0.42 7.20 -5.21
N ASP A 76 -0.64 7.43 -6.50
CA ASP A 76 -1.98 7.63 -7.09
C ASP A 76 -2.56 6.36 -7.73
N LEU A 77 -1.97 5.17 -7.47
CA LEU A 77 -2.34 3.91 -8.12
C LEU A 77 -3.85 3.63 -8.09
N LEU A 78 -4.49 3.82 -6.94
CA LEU A 78 -5.92 3.51 -6.75
C LEU A 78 -6.85 4.44 -7.53
N GLN A 79 -6.33 5.55 -8.07
CA GLN A 79 -7.10 6.45 -8.93
C GLN A 79 -7.14 5.97 -10.38
N THR A 80 -6.25 5.04 -10.76
CA THR A 80 -6.18 4.48 -12.11
C THR A 80 -7.34 3.53 -12.39
N GLU A 81 -7.83 3.53 -13.62
CA GLU A 81 -8.95 2.64 -14.02
C GLU A 81 -8.56 1.16 -13.93
N GLN A 82 -7.30 0.83 -14.22
CA GLN A 82 -6.78 -0.53 -14.12
C GLN A 82 -6.77 -1.03 -12.67
N ALA A 83 -6.37 -0.20 -11.71
CA ALA A 83 -6.39 -0.57 -10.30
C ALA A 83 -7.82 -0.80 -9.79
N LYS A 84 -8.79 0.03 -10.24
CA LYS A 84 -10.20 -0.16 -9.91
C LYS A 84 -10.73 -1.49 -10.45
N GLN A 85 -10.42 -1.82 -11.70
CA GLN A 85 -10.81 -3.11 -12.30
C GLN A 85 -10.26 -4.29 -11.50
N ILE A 86 -8.97 -4.27 -11.14
CA ILE A 86 -8.34 -5.32 -10.31
C ILE A 86 -9.06 -5.49 -8.96
N LEU A 87 -9.50 -4.39 -8.35
CA LEU A 87 -10.16 -4.40 -7.04
C LEU A 87 -11.65 -4.75 -7.10
N GLU A 88 -12.30 -4.53 -8.25
CA GLU A 88 -13.72 -4.87 -8.49
C GLU A 88 -13.90 -6.29 -9.02
N ASP A 89 -12.85 -6.90 -9.57
CA ASP A 89 -12.85 -8.28 -9.99
C ASP A 89 -13.02 -9.23 -8.79
N ASP A 90 -13.79 -10.31 -8.98
CA ASP A 90 -14.04 -11.35 -7.95
C ASP A 90 -12.83 -12.28 -7.80
N ILE A 91 -11.69 -11.71 -7.41
CA ILE A 91 -10.43 -12.41 -7.17
C ILE A 91 -10.07 -12.38 -5.68
N LYS A 92 -9.22 -13.31 -5.26
CA LYS A 92 -8.78 -13.36 -3.85
C LYS A 92 -7.96 -12.10 -3.51
N PRO A 93 -8.11 -11.52 -2.31
CA PRO A 93 -7.43 -10.29 -1.92
C PRO A 93 -5.91 -10.29 -2.11
N PHE A 94 -5.26 -11.43 -1.85
CA PHE A 94 -3.82 -11.59 -2.07
C PHE A 94 -3.43 -11.42 -3.56
N PHE A 95 -4.16 -12.06 -4.47
CA PHE A 95 -3.90 -11.93 -5.90
C PHE A 95 -4.22 -10.53 -6.43
N ALA A 96 -5.24 -9.87 -5.86
CA ALA A 96 -5.52 -8.47 -6.17
C ALA A 96 -4.33 -7.58 -5.76
N ALA A 97 -3.76 -7.80 -4.57
CA ALA A 97 -2.62 -7.05 -4.09
C ALA A 97 -1.35 -7.30 -4.92
N GLU A 98 -1.10 -8.55 -5.35
CA GLU A 98 -0.01 -8.86 -6.30
C GLU A 98 -0.21 -8.15 -7.64
N ALA A 99 -1.41 -8.20 -8.22
CA ALA A 99 -1.71 -7.54 -9.49
C ALA A 99 -1.55 -6.01 -9.41
N LEU A 100 -1.92 -5.40 -8.28
CA LEU A 100 -1.67 -3.97 -8.02
C LEU A 100 -0.17 -3.65 -7.96
N LEU A 101 0.63 -4.51 -7.32
CA LEU A 101 2.07 -4.34 -7.25
C LEU A 101 2.73 -4.43 -8.64
N ASP A 102 2.34 -5.42 -9.43
CA ASP A 102 2.83 -5.58 -10.81
C ASP A 102 2.47 -4.36 -11.68
N LEU A 103 1.26 -3.83 -11.52
CA LEU A 103 0.81 -2.61 -12.21
C LEU A 103 1.65 -1.38 -11.82
N ALA A 104 1.94 -1.21 -10.53
CA ALA A 104 2.75 -0.09 -10.04
C ALA A 104 4.20 -0.18 -10.51
N GLN A 105 4.81 -1.37 -10.47
CA GLN A 105 6.19 -1.59 -10.90
C GLN A 105 6.36 -1.39 -12.42
N SER A 106 5.40 -1.88 -13.22
CA SER A 106 5.45 -1.71 -14.68
C SER A 106 5.33 -0.24 -15.09
N SER A 107 4.48 0.54 -14.40
CA SER A 107 4.33 1.98 -14.61
C SER A 107 5.61 2.74 -14.25
N ASN A 108 6.21 2.43 -13.08
CA ASN A 108 7.45 3.05 -12.63
C ASN A 108 8.64 2.74 -13.56
N TYR A 109 8.74 1.50 -14.05
CA TYR A 109 9.76 1.13 -15.04
C TYR A 109 9.63 1.91 -16.36
N GLN A 110 8.40 2.13 -16.83
CA GLN A 110 8.15 2.92 -18.05
C GLN A 110 8.53 4.39 -17.88
N GLU A 111 8.25 5.01 -16.73
CA GLU A 111 8.66 6.37 -16.42
C GLU A 111 10.18 6.51 -16.36
N GLN A 112 10.87 5.61 -15.65
CA GLN A 112 12.33 5.62 -15.57
C GLN A 112 12.99 5.44 -16.95
N LYS A 113 12.45 4.57 -17.80
CA LYS A 113 12.92 4.38 -19.17
C LYS A 113 12.73 5.64 -20.01
N SER A 114 11.58 6.31 -19.87
CA SER A 114 11.24 7.53 -20.61
C SER A 114 12.13 8.70 -20.19
N GLN A 115 12.43 8.82 -18.89
CA GLN A 115 13.37 9.82 -18.38
C GLN A 115 14.79 9.60 -18.89
N ARG A 116 15.27 8.35 -18.93
CA ARG A 116 16.60 8.03 -19.51
C ARG A 116 16.68 8.35 -21.00
N GLN A 117 15.61 8.11 -21.76
CA GLN A 117 15.55 8.45 -23.18
C GLN A 117 15.52 9.96 -23.42
N ASN A 118 14.76 10.72 -22.63
CA ASN A 118 14.76 12.19 -22.70
C ASN A 118 16.14 12.78 -22.34
N LEU A 119 16.82 12.24 -21.33
CA LEU A 119 18.17 12.68 -20.96
C LEU A 119 19.22 12.38 -22.06
N GLN A 120 19.03 11.33 -22.85
CA GLN A 120 19.90 11.02 -23.99
C GLN A 120 19.61 11.91 -25.21
N GLN A 121 18.37 12.35 -25.41
CA GLN A 121 17.99 13.28 -26.48
C GLN A 121 18.40 14.73 -26.20
N LEU A 122 18.50 15.14 -24.93
CA LEU A 122 18.97 16.47 -24.53
C LEU A 122 20.49 16.67 -24.61
N ASN A 123 21.25 15.59 -24.78
CA ASN A 123 22.72 15.61 -24.88
C ASN A 123 23.23 15.38 -26.32
N HIS A 124 22.34 15.38 -27.31
CA HIS A 124 22.65 15.34 -28.75
C HIS A 124 22.16 16.61 -29.44
#